data_AF-A0A8T0HVT3-F1
#
_entry.id   AF-A0A8T0HVT3-F1
#
_cell.length_a   1.000
_cell.length_b   1.000
_cell.length_c   1.000
_cell.angle_alpha   90.00
_cell.angle_beta   90.00
_cell.angle_gamma   90.00
#
_symmetry.space_group_name_H-M   'P 1'
#
loop_
_entity.id
_entity.type
_entity.pdbx_description
1 polymer ?
#
loop_
_entity_poly.entity_id
_entity_poly.type
_entity_poly.pdbx_seq_one_letter_code
_entity_poly.pdbx_strand_id
1 'polypeptide(L)'
;MFGIWIHGCIDGVSHYVLYACVASNKTQETLFEPFSVDVQKFGPPLRKRSDFVAEHALIKRYMEEVRPATSNPFLMGSSVHNQRIEYWWRLLWEEIVWYHKNAVQEMVDQGYFIPDDLYHRISFQDVYIPILQEIINEWIGTWNLHRVQLIDEQGRFRPSHVPA
;
A
#
# COMPACT_ATOMS: atom_id res chain seq x y z
N MET A 1 -12.70 -2.34 5.19
CA MET A 1 -13.96 -1.62 4.89
C MET A 1 -14.88 -2.60 4.18
N PHE A 2 -15.90 -3.18 4.81
CA PHE A 2 -16.87 -4.09 4.13
C PHE A 2 -16.24 -5.14 3.18
N GLY A 3 -15.14 -5.79 3.61
CA GLY A 3 -14.39 -6.76 2.80
C GLY A 3 -13.42 -6.17 1.78
N ILE A 4 -13.30 -4.86 1.67
CA ILE A 4 -12.29 -4.13 0.89
C ILE A 4 -11.09 -3.81 1.78
N TRP A 5 -9.91 -4.03 1.22
CA TRP A 5 -8.60 -3.80 1.80
C TRP A 5 -7.80 -2.87 0.89
N ILE A 6 -6.94 -2.05 1.49
CA ILE A 6 -5.98 -1.23 0.74
C ILE A 6 -4.60 -1.70 1.18
N HIS A 7 -3.77 -2.06 0.22
CA HIS A 7 -2.39 -2.46 0.40
C HIS A 7 -1.51 -1.34 -0.11
N GLY A 8 -0.55 -0.86 0.68
CA GLY A 8 0.29 0.28 0.33
C GLY A 8 1.77 -0.06 0.46
N CYS A 9 2.59 0.53 -0.39
CA CYS A 9 4.04 0.50 -0.28
C CYS A 9 4.64 1.86 -0.61
N ILE A 10 5.57 2.32 0.23
CA ILE A 10 6.27 3.58 0.05
C ILE A 10 7.78 3.35 0.11
N ASP A 11 8.54 4.18 -0.60
CA ASP A 11 9.98 4.25 -0.42
C ASP A 11 10.31 4.92 0.92
N GLY A 12 11.06 4.22 1.75
CA GLY A 12 11.39 4.67 3.11
C GLY A 12 12.29 5.90 3.14
N VAL A 13 12.99 6.22 2.05
CA VAL A 13 13.85 7.41 1.94
C VAL A 13 13.07 8.57 1.35
N SER A 14 12.47 8.37 0.17
CA SER A 14 11.92 9.46 -0.60
C SER A 14 10.46 9.78 -0.29
N HIS A 15 9.75 8.96 0.50
CA HIS A 15 8.30 9.11 0.69
C HIS A 15 7.48 8.93 -0.60
N TYR A 16 8.11 8.54 -1.71
CA TYR A 16 7.41 8.21 -2.93
C TYR A 16 6.55 6.98 -2.69
N VAL A 17 5.28 7.08 -3.04
CA VAL A 17 4.36 5.95 -2.97
C VAL A 17 4.59 5.11 -4.22
N LEU A 18 5.06 3.89 -4.00
CA LEU A 18 5.33 2.91 -5.05
C LEU A 18 3.99 2.41 -5.61
N TYR A 19 3.15 1.87 -4.73
CA TYR A 19 1.78 1.46 -5.06
C TYR A 19 0.83 1.70 -3.88
N ALA A 20 -0.45 1.87 -4.20
CA ALA A 20 -1.53 1.48 -3.33
C ALA A 20 -2.61 0.72 -4.12
N CYS A 21 -2.93 -0.48 -3.67
CA CYS A 21 -3.83 -1.41 -4.36
C CYS A 21 -5.06 -1.67 -3.49
N VAL A 22 -6.24 -1.46 -4.06
CA VAL A 22 -7.53 -1.76 -3.46
C VAL A 22 -7.92 -3.19 -3.86
N ALA A 23 -8.20 -4.04 -2.89
CA ALA A 23 -8.48 -5.46 -3.13
C ALA A 23 -9.62 -6.00 -2.25
N SER A 24 -10.26 -7.07 -2.72
CA SER A 24 -11.32 -7.80 -2.01
C SER A 24 -10.79 -8.84 -1.01
N ASN A 25 -9.48 -9.09 -1.01
CA ASN A 25 -8.84 -10.08 -0.13
C ASN A 25 -7.41 -9.65 0.25
N LYS A 26 -6.75 -10.48 1.05
CA LYS A 26 -5.37 -10.27 1.51
C LYS A 26 -4.45 -11.46 1.23
N THR A 27 -4.68 -12.20 0.14
CA THR A 27 -3.82 -13.34 -0.16
C THR A 27 -2.42 -12.87 -0.53
N GLN A 28 -1.43 -13.77 -0.44
CA GLN A 28 -0.04 -13.43 -0.75
C GLN A 28 0.11 -12.96 -2.20
N GLU A 29 -0.68 -13.51 -3.12
CA GLU A 29 -0.71 -13.16 -4.55
C GLU A 29 -1.17 -11.72 -4.75
N THR A 30 -2.29 -11.34 -4.10
CA THR A 30 -2.85 -9.98 -4.14
C THR A 30 -1.86 -8.93 -3.65
N LEU A 31 -1.03 -9.26 -2.65
CA LEU A 31 0.03 -8.37 -2.18
C LEU A 31 1.28 -8.39 -3.07
N PHE A 32 1.59 -9.53 -3.69
CA PHE A 32 2.78 -9.72 -4.51
C PHE A 32 2.65 -9.06 -5.89
N GLU A 33 1.46 -9.10 -6.49
CA GLU A 33 1.21 -8.56 -7.84
C GLU A 33 1.62 -7.07 -7.97
N PRO A 34 1.08 -6.12 -7.18
CA PRO A 34 1.47 -4.71 -7.30
C PRO A 34 2.95 -4.49 -6.95
N PHE A 35 3.49 -5.26 -6.01
CA PHE A 35 4.92 -5.23 -5.70
C PHE A 35 5.78 -5.66 -6.90
N SER A 36 5.36 -6.68 -7.65
CA SER A 36 6.10 -7.17 -8.81
C SER A 36 6.11 -6.15 -9.95
N VAL A 37 5.02 -5.41 -10.15
CA VAL A 37 4.92 -4.33 -11.15
C VAL A 37 5.92 -3.21 -10.83
N ASP A 38 6.00 -2.80 -9.58
CA ASP A 38 6.95 -1.77 -9.18
C ASP A 38 8.39 -2.24 -9.28
N VAL A 39 8.64 -3.51 -8.97
CA VAL A 39 9.97 -4.07 -9.14
C VAL A 39 10.38 -4.12 -10.62
N GLN A 40 9.45 -4.36 -11.54
CA GLN A 40 9.74 -4.26 -12.98
C GLN A 40 10.04 -2.82 -13.40
N LYS A 41 9.37 -1.84 -12.79
CA LYS A 41 9.50 -0.42 -13.13
C LYS A 41 10.77 0.23 -12.56
N PHE A 42 11.13 -0.08 -11.32
CA PHE A 42 12.20 0.61 -10.58
C PHE A 42 13.40 -0.32 -10.25
N GLY A 43 13.25 -1.63 -10.46
CA GLY A 43 14.19 -2.67 -10.05
C GLY A 43 13.81 -3.28 -8.69
N PRO A 44 14.59 -4.22 -8.13
CA PRO A 44 14.32 -4.70 -6.77
C PRO A 44 14.82 -3.68 -5.73
N PRO A 45 14.12 -3.46 -4.60
CA PRO A 45 14.64 -2.60 -3.54
C PRO A 45 15.86 -3.23 -2.85
N LEU A 46 16.64 -2.43 -2.12
CA LEU A 46 17.75 -2.96 -1.31
C LEU A 46 17.24 -3.77 -0.11
N ARG A 47 16.23 -3.24 0.58
CA ARG A 47 15.53 -3.90 1.67
C ARG A 47 14.05 -3.55 1.62
N LYS A 48 13.19 -4.50 1.95
CA LYS A 48 11.77 -4.24 2.20
C LYS A 48 11.47 -4.42 3.68
N ARG A 49 10.66 -3.54 4.26
CA ARG A 49 10.16 -3.66 5.64
C ARG A 49 8.69 -4.01 5.63
N SER A 50 8.28 -4.81 6.60
CA SER A 50 6.88 -5.14 6.84
C SER A 50 6.64 -5.53 8.30
N ASP A 51 5.40 -5.38 8.74
CA ASP A 51 4.88 -6.07 9.91
C ASP A 51 4.90 -7.60 9.73
N PHE A 52 4.80 -8.31 10.85
CA PHE A 52 4.82 -9.77 10.88
C PHE A 52 3.46 -10.33 10.44
N VAL A 53 3.31 -10.56 9.12
CA VAL A 53 2.07 -11.10 8.55
C VAL A 53 2.41 -12.20 7.53
N ALA A 54 1.70 -13.32 7.61
CA ALA A 54 1.86 -14.46 6.70
C ALA A 54 1.62 -14.07 5.22
N GLU A 55 0.79 -13.06 4.99
CA GLU A 55 0.44 -12.50 3.68
C GLU A 55 1.67 -11.96 2.91
N HIS A 56 2.79 -11.71 3.58
CA HIS A 56 4.00 -11.17 2.95
C HIS A 56 5.05 -12.23 2.60
N ALA A 57 4.75 -13.52 2.75
CA ALA A 57 5.75 -14.58 2.56
C ALA A 57 6.30 -14.67 1.12
N LEU A 58 5.45 -14.47 0.09
CA LEU A 58 5.91 -14.47 -1.31
C LEU A 58 6.91 -13.34 -1.57
N ILE A 59 6.62 -12.15 -1.06
CA ILE A 59 7.49 -10.99 -1.18
C ILE A 59 8.82 -11.23 -0.44
N LYS A 60 8.77 -11.82 0.76
CA LYS A 60 9.97 -12.19 1.51
C LYS A 60 10.86 -13.11 0.70
N ARG A 61 10.28 -14.21 0.17
CA ARG A 61 10.99 -15.18 -0.65
C ARG A 61 11.63 -14.52 -1.88
N TYR A 62 10.87 -13.69 -2.58
CA TYR A 62 11.38 -12.94 -3.73
C TYR A 62 12.59 -12.07 -3.36
N MET A 63 12.51 -11.34 -2.25
CA MET A 63 13.61 -10.49 -1.77
C MET A 63 14.88 -11.29 -1.43
N GLU A 64 14.73 -12.47 -0.85
CA GLU A 64 15.85 -13.38 -0.54
C GLU A 64 16.50 -13.93 -1.83
N GLU A 65 15.71 -14.23 -2.86
CA GLU A 65 16.18 -14.71 -4.16
C GLU A 65 16.92 -13.62 -4.96
N VAL A 66 16.41 -12.38 -4.98
CA VAL A 66 16.99 -11.29 -5.78
C VAL A 66 18.09 -10.49 -5.08
N ARG A 67 18.21 -10.61 -3.75
CA ARG A 67 19.25 -9.93 -2.93
C ARG A 67 20.07 -10.91 -2.07
N PRO A 68 20.67 -11.97 -2.64
CA PRO A 68 21.36 -13.01 -1.86
C PRO A 68 22.60 -12.49 -1.10
N ALA A 69 23.25 -11.44 -1.62
CA ALA A 69 24.39 -10.81 -0.97
C ALA A 69 24.02 -9.78 0.12
N THR A 70 22.74 -9.43 0.24
CA THR A 70 22.28 -8.44 1.23
C THR A 70 21.94 -9.14 2.53
N SER A 71 22.62 -8.77 3.61
CA SER A 71 22.22 -9.22 4.95
C SER A 71 20.83 -8.66 5.29
N ASN A 72 19.89 -9.58 5.53
CA ASN A 72 18.50 -9.33 5.87
C ASN A 72 17.77 -8.43 4.83
N PRO A 73 17.47 -8.94 3.62
CA PRO A 73 16.83 -8.17 2.55
C PRO A 73 15.34 -7.91 2.82
N PHE A 74 14.73 -8.66 3.74
CA PHE A 74 13.36 -8.47 4.19
C PHE A 74 13.32 -8.28 5.72
N LEU A 75 13.11 -7.04 6.16
CA LEU A 75 13.06 -6.66 7.56
C LEU A 75 11.65 -6.90 8.13
N MET A 76 11.53 -7.93 8.97
CA MET A 76 10.39 -8.11 9.86
C MET A 76 10.67 -7.43 11.20
N GLY A 77 9.77 -6.58 11.68
CA GLY A 77 9.95 -5.93 12.98
C GLY A 77 8.79 -5.03 13.37
N SER A 78 8.79 -4.57 14.62
CA SER A 78 7.70 -3.78 15.20
C SER A 78 7.50 -2.43 14.48
N SER A 79 6.21 -2.02 14.42
CA SER A 79 5.66 -0.84 13.75
C SER A 79 6.33 0.51 14.13
N VAL A 80 7.18 0.57 15.16
CA VAL A 80 7.85 1.81 15.61
C VAL A 80 8.72 2.49 14.55
N HIS A 81 9.21 1.73 13.56
CA HIS A 81 10.00 2.25 12.43
C HIS A 81 9.18 2.45 11.15
N ASN A 82 7.87 2.18 11.19
CA ASN A 82 6.95 2.30 10.06
C ASN A 82 6.32 3.71 9.96
N GLN A 83 6.77 4.66 10.78
CA GLN A 83 6.16 5.99 10.97
C GLN A 83 5.80 6.72 9.66
N ARG A 84 6.60 6.55 8.60
CA ARG A 84 6.37 7.21 7.31
C ARG A 84 5.14 6.67 6.59
N ILE A 85 4.99 5.35 6.49
CA ILE A 85 3.80 4.77 5.88
C ILE A 85 2.59 4.90 6.82
N GLU A 86 2.78 4.90 8.15
CA GLU A 86 1.69 5.19 9.09
C GLU A 86 1.16 6.63 8.94
N TYR A 87 2.05 7.61 8.73
CA TYR A 87 1.64 8.99 8.44
C TYR A 87 0.87 9.08 7.12
N TRP A 88 1.39 8.42 6.08
CA TRP A 88 0.72 8.35 4.78
C TRP A 88 -0.67 7.68 4.88
N TRP A 89 -0.77 6.56 5.62
CA TRP A 89 -2.04 5.89 5.90
C TRP A 89 -3.03 6.79 6.60
N ARG A 90 -2.57 7.60 7.56
CA ARG A 90 -3.42 8.57 8.26
C ARG A 90 -3.99 9.61 7.31
N LEU A 91 -3.18 10.15 6.40
CA LEU A 91 -3.66 11.12 5.40
C LEU A 91 -4.64 10.49 4.41
N LEU A 92 -4.30 9.32 3.85
CA LEU A 92 -5.21 8.57 2.99
C LEU A 92 -6.54 8.29 3.69
N TRP A 93 -6.49 7.97 4.99
CA TRP A 93 -7.68 7.78 5.80
C TRP A 93 -8.52 9.04 5.92
N GLU A 94 -7.90 10.15 6.34
CA GLU A 94 -8.57 11.43 6.59
C GLU A 94 -9.17 12.02 5.30
N GLU A 95 -8.46 11.94 4.17
CA GLU A 95 -8.86 12.61 2.93
C GLU A 95 -9.78 11.77 2.04
N ILE A 96 -9.63 10.44 2.04
CA ILE A 96 -10.37 9.55 1.12
C ILE A 96 -11.19 8.53 1.90
N VAL A 97 -10.54 7.65 2.66
CA VAL A 97 -11.20 6.43 3.17
C VAL A 97 -12.33 6.78 4.13
N TRP A 98 -12.20 7.83 4.94
CA TRP A 98 -13.21 8.25 5.88
C TRP A 98 -14.54 8.60 5.19
N TYR A 99 -14.47 9.41 4.12
CA TYR A 99 -15.66 9.81 3.34
C TYR A 99 -16.34 8.58 2.72
N HIS A 100 -15.56 7.76 2.02
CA HIS A 100 -16.07 6.56 1.35
C HIS A 100 -16.65 5.54 2.33
N LYS A 101 -16.01 5.33 3.48
CA LYS A 101 -16.51 4.45 4.54
C LYS A 101 -17.87 4.93 5.07
N ASN A 102 -18.03 6.23 5.31
CA ASN A 102 -19.29 6.77 5.84
C ASN A 102 -20.42 6.69 4.81
N ALA A 103 -20.14 6.96 3.54
CA ALA A 103 -21.13 6.80 2.47
C ALA A 103 -21.64 5.35 2.37
N VAL A 104 -20.74 4.36 2.46
CA VAL A 104 -21.15 2.95 2.45
C VAL A 104 -21.89 2.58 3.74
N GLN A 105 -21.49 3.12 4.88
CA GLN A 105 -22.22 2.91 6.13
C GLN A 105 -23.66 3.44 6.05
N GLU A 106 -23.88 4.60 5.43
CA GLU A 106 -25.22 5.13 5.20
C GLU A 106 -26.06 4.21 4.30
N MET A 107 -25.46 3.62 3.25
CA MET A 107 -26.13 2.61 2.43
C MET A 107 -26.53 1.37 3.23
N VAL A 108 -25.72 0.96 4.21
CA VAL A 108 -26.05 -0.14 5.13
C VAL A 108 -27.21 0.26 6.03
N ASP A 109 -27.14 1.45 6.63
CA ASP A 109 -28.14 1.94 7.57
C ASP A 109 -29.52 2.11 6.91
N GLN A 110 -29.54 2.46 5.61
CA GLN A 110 -30.76 2.58 4.80
C GLN A 110 -31.22 1.24 4.19
N GLY A 111 -30.46 0.15 4.37
CA GLY A 111 -30.78 -1.18 3.85
C GLY A 111 -30.52 -1.36 2.35
N TYR A 112 -29.83 -0.42 1.69
CA TYR A 112 -29.41 -0.56 0.28
C TYR A 112 -28.26 -1.53 0.10
N PHE A 113 -27.44 -1.73 1.13
CA PHE A 113 -26.34 -2.67 1.12
C PHE A 113 -26.40 -3.58 2.36
N ILE A 114 -26.28 -4.89 2.15
CA ILE A 114 -26.31 -5.89 3.22
C ILE A 114 -24.93 -6.55 3.25
N PRO A 115 -24.01 -6.12 4.14
CA PRO A 115 -22.61 -6.58 4.11
C PRO A 115 -22.44 -8.08 4.36
N ASP A 116 -23.37 -8.69 5.11
CA ASP A 116 -23.34 -10.11 5.46
C ASP A 116 -23.86 -11.01 4.34
N ASP A 117 -24.57 -10.44 3.34
CA ASP A 117 -24.97 -11.16 2.15
C ASP A 117 -23.81 -11.24 1.15
N LEU A 118 -23.51 -12.46 0.71
CA LEU A 118 -22.38 -12.74 -0.18
C LEU A 118 -22.55 -12.06 -1.55
N TYR A 119 -23.75 -12.07 -2.12
CA TYR A 119 -24.01 -11.52 -3.45
C TYR A 119 -23.98 -10.00 -3.43
N HIS A 120 -24.56 -9.39 -2.39
CA HIS A 120 -24.45 -7.95 -2.18
C HIS A 120 -22.99 -7.54 -2.03
N ARG A 121 -22.21 -8.26 -1.21
CA ARG A 121 -20.80 -7.97 -0.98
C ARG A 121 -19.97 -8.06 -2.27
N ILE A 122 -20.09 -9.16 -3.03
CA ILE A 122 -19.36 -9.34 -4.28
C ILE A 122 -19.77 -8.27 -5.29
N SER A 123 -21.08 -8.05 -5.49
CA SER A 123 -21.57 -7.05 -6.44
C SER A 123 -21.10 -5.63 -6.09
N PHE A 124 -21.11 -5.31 -4.79
CA PHE A 124 -20.58 -4.04 -4.30
C PHE A 124 -19.08 -3.92 -4.55
N GLN A 125 -18.31 -4.96 -4.24
CA GLN A 125 -16.85 -4.97 -4.46
C GLN A 125 -16.48 -4.81 -5.93
N ASP A 126 -17.14 -5.54 -6.83
CA ASP A 126 -16.86 -5.50 -8.27
C ASP A 126 -17.07 -4.10 -8.87
N VAL A 127 -18.05 -3.36 -8.35
CA VAL A 127 -18.32 -1.98 -8.80
C VAL A 127 -17.43 -0.97 -8.07
N TYR A 128 -17.24 -1.12 -6.76
CA TYR A 128 -16.66 -0.07 -5.93
C TYR A 128 -15.14 -0.08 -5.89
N ILE A 129 -14.50 -1.27 -5.96
CA ILE A 129 -13.05 -1.40 -5.99
C ILE A 129 -12.41 -0.60 -7.13
N PRO A 130 -12.83 -0.71 -8.41
CA PRO A 130 -12.21 0.05 -9.49
C PRO A 130 -12.37 1.56 -9.29
N ILE A 131 -13.54 2.02 -8.82
CA ILE A 131 -13.79 3.44 -8.52
C ILE A 131 -12.83 3.95 -7.44
N LEU A 132 -12.72 3.23 -6.33
CA LEU A 132 -11.85 3.63 -5.23
C LEU A 132 -10.37 3.56 -5.65
N GLN A 133 -10.00 2.60 -6.48
CA GLN A 133 -8.65 2.49 -7.02
C GLN A 133 -8.28 3.70 -7.90
N GLU A 134 -9.18 4.17 -8.76
CA GLU A 134 -8.94 5.36 -9.59
C GLU A 134 -8.73 6.61 -8.73
N ILE A 135 -9.59 6.83 -7.74
CA ILE A 135 -9.48 7.97 -6.80
C ILE A 135 -8.13 7.94 -6.06
N ILE A 136 -7.72 6.77 -5.57
CA ILE A 136 -6.44 6.61 -4.88
C ILE A 136 -5.26 6.83 -5.84
N ASN A 137 -5.37 6.37 -7.09
CA ASN A 137 -4.32 6.58 -8.10
C ASN A 137 -4.11 8.07 -8.40
N GLU A 138 -5.18 8.85 -8.55
CA GLU A 138 -5.11 10.30 -8.77
C GLU A 138 -4.49 11.01 -7.56
N TRP A 139 -4.88 10.61 -6.36
CA TRP A 139 -4.34 11.16 -5.12
C TRP A 139 -2.85 10.83 -4.96
N ILE A 140 -2.42 9.60 -5.26
CA ILE A 140 -1.02 9.19 -5.29
C ILE A 140 -0.25 9.98 -6.36
N GLY A 141 -0.84 10.18 -7.53
CA GLY A 141 -0.25 10.99 -8.59
C GLY A 141 0.05 12.40 -8.09
N THR A 142 -0.88 13.00 -7.36
CA THR A 142 -0.69 14.32 -6.74
C THR A 142 0.37 14.27 -5.63
N TRP A 143 0.32 13.27 -4.74
CA TRP A 143 1.28 13.08 -3.66
C TRP A 143 2.73 12.97 -4.19
N ASN A 144 2.93 12.17 -5.22
CA ASN A 144 4.26 11.92 -5.79
C ASN A 144 4.82 13.11 -6.58
N LEU A 145 4.07 14.20 -6.78
CA LEU A 145 4.61 15.47 -7.30
C LEU A 145 5.32 16.31 -6.23
N HIS A 146 5.15 16.00 -4.95
CA HIS A 146 5.81 16.73 -3.88
C HIS A 146 7.32 16.50 -3.95
N ARG A 147 8.10 17.58 -3.96
CA ARG A 147 9.57 17.50 -3.96
C ARG A 147 10.07 16.87 -2.68
N VAL A 148 11.01 15.95 -2.84
CA VAL A 148 11.60 15.20 -1.74
C VAL A 148 13.04 15.62 -1.54
N GLN A 149 13.44 15.82 -0.28
CA GLN A 149 14.87 15.95 0.06
C GLN A 149 15.49 14.56 0.22
N LEU A 150 16.42 14.21 -0.68
CA LEU A 150 17.22 12.98 -0.61
C LEU A 150 18.43 13.09 0.33
N ILE A 151 18.54 14.20 1.05
CA ILE A 151 19.64 14.53 1.94
C ILE A 151 19.12 14.43 3.37
N ASP A 152 19.83 13.69 4.22
CA ASP A 152 19.49 13.64 5.64
C ASP A 152 20.00 14.85 6.43
N GLU A 153 19.61 14.92 7.70
CA GLU A 153 20.01 16.00 8.63
C GLU A 153 21.54 16.13 8.77
N GLN A 154 22.31 15.10 8.39
CA GLN A 154 23.77 15.09 8.41
C GLN A 154 24.40 15.36 7.02
N GLY A 155 23.61 15.76 6.02
CA GLY A 155 24.10 16.10 4.69
C GLY A 155 24.40 14.89 3.79
N ARG A 156 23.99 13.67 4.18
CA ARG A 156 24.30 12.44 3.41
C ARG A 156 23.19 12.14 2.42
N PHE A 157 23.60 11.77 1.20
CA PHE A 157 22.68 11.26 0.19
C PHE A 157 22.16 9.88 0.62
N ARG A 158 20.84 9.75 0.69
CA ARG A 158 20.20 8.45 0.94
C ARG A 158 19.80 7.84 -0.40
N PRO A 159 20.34 6.67 -0.77
CA PRO A 159 19.97 6.02 -2.02
C PRO A 159 18.49 5.66 -1.97
N SER A 160 17.70 6.34 -2.81
CA SER A 160 16.29 5.99 -3.05
C SER A 160 16.20 5.00 -4.20
N HIS A 161 15.21 4.13 -4.11
CA HIS A 161 14.92 3.17 -5.16
C HIS A 161 14.11 3.80 -6.32
N VAL A 162 13.63 5.02 -6.15
CA VAL A 162 12.83 5.76 -7.14
C VAL A 162 13.50 7.07 -7.55
N PRO A 163 13.15 7.64 -8.72
CA PRO A 163 13.63 8.96 -9.14
C PRO A 163 13.22 10.08 -8.16
N ALA A 164 14.06 11.11 -8.07
CA ALA A 164 13.84 12.33 -7.27
C ALA A 164 12.82 13.29 -7.90
#